data_AF-A0AAD4HZZ4-F1
#
_entry.id   AF-A0AAD4HZZ4-F1
#
_cell.length_a   1.000
_cell.length_b   1.000
_cell.length_c   1.000
_cell.angle_alpha   90.00
_cell.angle_beta   90.00
_cell.angle_gamma   90.00
#
_symmetry.space_group_name_H-M   'P 1'
#
loop_
_entity.id
_entity.type
_entity.pdbx_description
1 polymer ?
#
loop_
_entity_poly.entity_id
_entity_poly.type
_entity_poly.pdbx_seq_one_letter_code
_entity_poly.pdbx_strand_id
1 'polypeptide(L)'
;MSENTVYLITGANRAEPHLGHAGRALRAEHGIDRLDVVVANAGAASGQGVLETDPETEMAWDFEVNALGPARLFRGVWGLLERKDVGRRMGAGQGSGELVGEEELGQGLADAIGFKQPPLTVEQSVKGVAEQIDGLTPEKSGKFLTYTGAELPW
;
A
#
# COMPACT_ATOMS: atom_id res chain seq x y z
N MET A 1 17.01 -12.13 17.75
CA MET A 1 16.53 -11.03 16.91
C MET A 1 15.05 -11.28 16.73
N SER A 2 14.18 -10.44 17.31
CA SER A 2 12.73 -10.59 17.16
C SER A 2 12.36 -10.27 15.73
N GLU A 3 11.61 -11.15 15.07
CA GLU A 3 11.12 -10.96 13.71
C GLU A 3 10.21 -9.73 13.67
N ASN A 4 10.62 -8.68 12.96
CA ASN A 4 9.75 -7.56 12.62
C ASN A 4 8.61 -8.12 11.76
N THR A 5 7.38 -8.04 12.23
CA THR A 5 6.26 -8.59 11.48
C THR A 5 5.71 -7.51 10.56
N VAL A 6 6.12 -7.57 9.30
CA VAL A 6 5.66 -6.70 8.21
C VAL A 6 4.31 -7.23 7.74
N TYR A 7 3.25 -6.42 7.85
CA TYR A 7 1.95 -6.74 7.25
C TYR A 7 1.65 -5.77 6.13
N LEU A 8 1.50 -6.32 4.92
CA LEU A 8 1.02 -5.62 3.74
C LEU A 8 -0.51 -5.51 3.85
N ILE A 9 -1.05 -4.28 3.89
CA ILE A 9 -2.50 -4.08 3.81
C ILE A 9 -2.80 -3.48 2.44
N THR A 10 -3.16 -4.35 1.50
CA THR A 10 -3.75 -3.94 0.23
C THR A 10 -5.24 -3.72 0.47
N GLY A 11 -5.82 -2.63 -0.03
CA GLY A 11 -7.26 -2.45 0.03
C GLY A 11 -7.72 -1.03 -0.28
N ALA A 12 -8.27 -0.84 -1.47
CA ALA A 12 -9.18 0.25 -1.80
C ALA A 12 -9.98 -0.17 -3.05
N ASN A 13 -10.87 -1.14 -2.91
CA ASN A 13 -11.96 -1.31 -3.88
C ASN A 13 -13.26 -0.76 -3.27
N ARG A 14 -14.20 -0.35 -4.13
CA ARG A 14 -15.51 0.29 -3.86
C ARG A 14 -16.34 -0.41 -2.77
N ALA A 15 -16.03 -1.67 -2.45
CA ALA A 15 -16.72 -2.52 -1.48
C ALA A 15 -16.24 -2.38 -0.02
N GLU A 16 -15.17 -1.63 0.27
CA GLU A 16 -14.63 -1.55 1.64
C GLU A 16 -14.66 -0.14 2.26
N PRO A 17 -15.86 0.40 2.59
CA PRO A 17 -15.99 1.62 3.40
C PRO A 17 -15.47 1.45 4.85
N HIS A 18 -14.89 0.29 5.18
CA HIS A 18 -14.49 -0.11 6.53
C HIS A 18 -12.99 0.03 6.82
N LEU A 19 -12.17 0.60 5.93
CA LEU A 19 -10.73 0.80 6.19
C LEU A 19 -10.44 1.58 7.48
N GLY A 20 -11.33 2.51 7.86
CA GLY A 20 -11.26 3.20 9.16
C GLY A 20 -11.41 2.28 10.38
N HIS A 21 -11.68 0.99 10.16
CA HIS A 21 -11.82 -0.06 11.17
C HIS A 21 -10.84 -1.20 10.96
N ALA A 22 -9.94 -1.13 9.97
CA ALA A 22 -8.97 -2.17 9.65
C ALA A 22 -8.16 -2.59 10.89
N GLY A 23 -7.72 -1.64 11.72
CA GLY A 23 -6.99 -1.95 12.95
C GLY A 23 -7.79 -2.76 13.98
N ARG A 24 -9.14 -2.67 13.96
CA ARG A 24 -10.00 -3.50 14.82
C ARG A 24 -10.17 -4.91 14.26
N ALA A 25 -10.36 -5.04 12.95
CA ALA A 25 -10.45 -6.34 12.29
C ALA A 25 -9.14 -7.13 12.48
N LEU A 26 -7.99 -6.51 12.22
CA LEU A 26 -6.67 -7.11 12.43
C LEU A 26 -6.47 -7.62 13.87
N ARG A 27 -6.92 -6.85 14.87
CA ARG A 27 -6.88 -7.28 16.28
C ARG A 27 -7.84 -8.44 16.56
N ALA A 28 -9.09 -8.32 16.12
CA ALA A 28 -10.15 -9.25 16.48
C ALA A 28 -9.99 -10.62 15.79
N GLU A 29 -9.58 -10.60 14.53
CA GLU A 29 -9.54 -11.78 13.67
C GLU A 29 -8.16 -12.44 13.66
N HIS A 30 -7.09 -11.65 13.79
CA HIS A 30 -5.72 -12.13 13.66
C HIS A 30 -4.86 -11.89 14.91
N GLY A 31 -5.40 -11.24 15.96
CA GLY A 31 -4.66 -10.97 17.19
C GLY A 31 -3.51 -9.95 17.02
N ILE A 32 -3.46 -9.23 15.90
CA ILE A 32 -2.37 -8.31 15.59
C ILE A 32 -2.52 -7.04 16.43
N ASP A 33 -1.57 -6.78 17.31
CA ASP A 33 -1.62 -5.66 18.24
C ASP A 33 -0.62 -4.53 17.95
N ARG A 34 0.25 -4.73 16.97
CA ARG A 34 1.25 -3.77 16.48
C ARG A 34 1.48 -3.96 14.99
N LEU A 35 1.76 -2.85 14.29
CA LEU A 35 2.26 -2.83 12.92
C LEU A 35 3.59 -2.07 12.89
N ASP A 36 4.60 -2.63 12.23
CA ASP A 36 5.87 -1.94 12.00
C ASP A 36 5.87 -1.15 10.69
N VAL A 37 5.19 -1.69 9.67
CA VAL A 37 5.11 -1.11 8.32
C VAL A 37 3.67 -1.26 7.81
N VAL A 38 3.19 -0.25 7.08
CA VAL A 38 1.93 -0.29 6.31
C VAL A 38 2.24 0.21 4.91
N VAL A 39 1.90 -0.59 3.90
CA VAL A 39 2.07 -0.24 2.49
C VAL A 39 0.69 -0.05 1.87
N ALA A 40 0.33 1.17 1.53
CA ALA A 40 -0.92 1.48 0.84
C ALA A 40 -0.73 1.29 -0.67
N ASN A 41 -0.83 0.04 -1.14
CA ASN A 41 -0.56 -0.30 -2.54
C ASN A 41 -1.79 -0.22 -3.46
N ALA A 42 -3.01 -0.31 -2.91
CA ALA A 42 -4.21 -0.33 -3.73
C ALA A 42 -4.38 1.00 -4.48
N GLY A 43 -4.64 0.90 -5.78
CA GLY A 43 -4.81 2.05 -6.66
C GLY A 43 -5.78 1.76 -7.80
N ALA A 44 -6.29 2.83 -8.41
CA ALA A 44 -7.12 2.79 -9.59
C ALA A 44 -6.68 3.86 -10.58
N ALA A 45 -6.88 3.59 -11.86
CA ALA A 45 -6.75 4.57 -12.92
C ALA A 45 -7.79 4.27 -13.99
N SER A 46 -8.69 5.23 -14.23
CA SER A 46 -9.64 5.20 -15.34
C SER A 46 -8.98 5.32 -16.72
N GLY A 47 -7.72 5.76 -16.79
CA GLY A 47 -6.82 5.51 -17.93
C GLY A 47 -7.09 6.28 -19.22
N GLN A 48 -7.98 7.29 -19.21
CA GLN A 48 -8.28 8.11 -20.39
C GLN A 48 -7.65 9.51 -20.31
N GLY A 49 -7.62 10.24 -21.43
CA GLY A 49 -7.20 11.63 -21.43
C GLY A 49 -8.19 12.52 -20.67
N VAL A 50 -7.75 13.69 -20.19
CA VAL A 50 -8.58 14.63 -19.40
C VAL A 50 -9.93 14.98 -20.05
N LEU A 51 -9.99 15.01 -21.38
CA LEU A 51 -11.22 15.35 -22.12
C LEU A 51 -12.19 14.15 -22.26
N GLU A 52 -11.71 12.96 -21.97
CA GLU A 52 -12.43 11.69 -22.14
C GLU A 52 -12.85 11.09 -20.80
N THR A 53 -12.25 11.54 -19.69
CA THR A 53 -12.59 11.14 -18.32
C THR A 53 -13.75 11.96 -17.76
N ASP A 54 -14.80 11.31 -17.27
CA ASP A 54 -15.86 11.98 -16.52
C ASP A 54 -15.37 12.36 -15.10
N PRO A 55 -15.32 13.65 -14.75
CA PRO A 55 -14.84 14.09 -13.44
C PRO A 55 -15.72 13.60 -12.27
N GLU A 56 -17.03 13.45 -12.48
CA GLU A 56 -17.98 13.17 -11.40
C GLU A 56 -18.06 11.68 -11.07
N THR A 57 -17.69 10.82 -12.01
CA THR A 57 -17.78 9.37 -11.84
C THR A 57 -16.41 8.68 -11.83
N GLU A 58 -15.59 8.94 -12.84
CA GLU A 58 -14.30 8.24 -13.04
C GLU A 58 -13.18 8.91 -12.25
N MET A 59 -12.99 10.22 -12.42
CA MET A 59 -11.94 10.94 -11.66
C MET A 59 -12.24 10.92 -10.16
N ALA A 60 -13.50 11.15 -9.76
CA ALA A 60 -13.92 11.04 -8.37
C ALA A 60 -13.60 9.66 -7.76
N TRP A 61 -13.76 8.58 -8.53
CA TRP A 61 -13.38 7.24 -8.10
C TRP A 61 -11.87 7.08 -7.93
N ASP A 62 -11.06 7.55 -8.90
CA ASP A 62 -9.60 7.50 -8.78
C ASP A 62 -9.10 8.26 -7.54
N PHE A 63 -9.71 9.41 -7.20
CA PHE A 63 -9.40 10.16 -5.97
C PHE A 63 -9.86 9.45 -4.69
N GLU A 64 -11.04 8.85 -4.71
CA GLU A 64 -11.56 8.06 -3.59
C GLU A 64 -10.61 6.90 -3.25
N VAL A 65 -10.10 6.21 -4.27
CA VAL A 65 -9.17 5.08 -4.13
C VAL A 65 -7.77 5.58 -3.74
N ASN A 66 -7.17 6.47 -4.54
CA ASN A 66 -5.74 6.79 -4.47
C ASN A 66 -5.40 7.85 -3.40
N ALA A 67 -6.35 8.72 -3.03
CA ALA A 67 -6.11 9.79 -2.05
C ALA A 67 -6.85 9.53 -0.73
N LEU A 68 -8.15 9.25 -0.80
CA LEU A 68 -8.94 9.03 0.42
C LEU A 68 -8.72 7.64 1.02
N GLY A 69 -8.45 6.62 0.20
CA GLY A 69 -8.08 5.27 0.63
C GLY A 69 -6.91 5.26 1.61
N PRO A 70 -5.72 5.75 1.25
CA PRO A 70 -4.57 5.83 2.15
C PRO A 70 -4.86 6.62 3.43
N ALA A 71 -5.57 7.75 3.34
CA ALA A 71 -5.93 8.54 4.52
C ALA A 71 -6.83 7.77 5.50
N ARG A 72 -7.81 7.02 4.98
CA ARG A 72 -8.71 6.18 5.79
C ARG A 72 -7.98 4.99 6.39
N LEU A 73 -7.11 4.34 5.61
CA LEU A 73 -6.27 3.24 6.08
C LEU A 73 -5.38 3.72 7.24
N PHE A 74 -4.64 4.80 7.04
CA PHE A 74 -3.77 5.39 8.06
C PHE A 74 -4.54 5.67 9.35
N ARG A 75 -5.70 6.34 9.25
CA ARG A 75 -6.59 6.58 10.40
C ARG A 75 -7.03 5.28 11.08
N GLY A 76 -7.35 4.24 10.31
CA GLY A 76 -7.84 2.96 10.83
C GLY A 76 -6.79 2.12 11.55
N VAL A 77 -5.51 2.28 11.19
CA VAL A 77 -4.39 1.50 11.74
C VAL A 77 -3.46 2.31 12.65
N TRP A 78 -3.67 3.62 12.80
CA TRP A 78 -2.85 4.52 13.62
C TRP A 78 -2.59 3.99 15.04
N GLY A 79 -3.62 3.46 15.71
CA GLY A 79 -3.47 2.89 17.05
C GLY A 79 -2.68 1.57 17.13
N LEU A 80 -2.37 0.94 16.00
CA LEU A 80 -1.43 -0.19 15.90
C LEU A 80 0.01 0.31 15.62
N LEU A 81 0.15 1.44 14.91
CA LEU A 81 1.43 2.07 14.59
C LEU A 81 2.04 2.83 15.78
N GLU A 82 1.23 3.49 16.61
CA GLU A 82 1.72 4.31 17.74
C GLU A 82 2.25 3.50 18.94
N ARG A 83 1.98 2.20 19.01
CA ARG A 83 2.32 1.42 20.21
C ARG A 83 3.81 1.08 20.25
N LYS A 84 4.56 1.88 21.02
CA LYS A 84 6.01 1.71 21.16
C LYS A 84 6.44 0.53 22.01
N ASP A 85 5.71 0.13 23.06
CA ASP A 85 6.11 -0.97 23.94
C ASP A 85 4.93 -1.69 24.59
N VAL A 86 4.79 -3.01 24.37
CA VAL A 86 4.30 -3.95 25.40
C VAL A 86 5.03 -5.27 25.22
N GLY A 87 5.97 -5.56 26.12
CA GLY A 87 6.50 -6.91 26.23
C GLY A 87 5.41 -7.89 26.64
N ARG A 88 4.93 -8.72 25.71
CA ARG A 88 4.53 -10.10 26.01
C ARG A 88 4.42 -10.96 24.75
N ARG A 89 5.08 -12.11 24.84
CA ARG A 89 5.15 -13.24 23.90
C ARG A 89 3.79 -13.94 23.77
N MET A 90 3.48 -14.54 22.60
CA MET A 90 3.13 -15.96 22.39
C MET A 90 2.55 -16.22 20.98
N GLY A 91 3.05 -17.26 20.29
CA GLY A 91 2.32 -18.00 19.25
C GLY A 91 2.84 -17.85 17.82
N ALA A 92 3.42 -18.92 17.29
CA ALA A 92 3.76 -19.06 15.87
C ALA A 92 2.49 -19.08 15.01
N GLY A 93 2.49 -18.31 13.91
CA GLY A 93 1.44 -18.36 12.90
C GLY A 93 2.02 -18.07 11.52
N GLN A 94 2.05 -19.08 10.65
CA GLN A 94 2.26 -18.87 9.23
C GLN A 94 1.11 -18.05 8.66
N GLY A 95 1.41 -17.00 7.90
CA GLY A 95 0.46 -16.28 7.08
C GLY A 95 0.95 -16.26 5.64
N SER A 96 0.51 -17.25 4.86
CA SER A 96 0.48 -17.15 3.40
C SER A 96 -0.73 -16.27 3.05
N GLY A 97 -0.48 -15.16 2.37
CA GLY A 97 -1.51 -14.19 1.96
C GLY A 97 -1.35 -13.88 0.48
N GLU A 98 -2.35 -14.28 -0.27
CA GLU A 98 -2.49 -14.42 -1.73
C GLU A 98 -2.18 -13.15 -2.54
N LEU A 99 -1.41 -13.32 -3.62
CA LEU A 99 -1.18 -12.33 -4.68
C LEU A 99 -2.48 -12.16 -5.47
N VAL A 100 -3.11 -10.99 -5.41
CA VAL A 100 -4.29 -10.71 -6.25
C VAL A 100 -4.06 -9.42 -7.04
N GLY A 101 -3.82 -9.58 -8.34
CA GLY A 101 -4.17 -8.61 -9.39
C GLY A 101 -3.33 -7.35 -9.55
N GLU A 102 -1.99 -7.43 -9.59
CA GLU A 102 -1.10 -6.28 -9.79
C GLU A 102 -0.68 -6.08 -11.26
N GLU A 103 -0.79 -7.12 -12.09
CA GLU A 103 -0.38 -7.10 -13.51
C GLU A 103 -1.21 -6.10 -14.33
N GLU A 104 -2.49 -5.91 -13.98
CA GLU A 104 -3.46 -5.19 -14.82
C GLU A 104 -3.31 -3.65 -14.72
N LEU A 105 -2.92 -3.12 -13.55
CA LEU A 105 -2.58 -1.69 -13.38
C LEU A 105 -1.23 -1.36 -14.01
N GLY A 106 -0.23 -2.22 -13.80
CA GLY A 106 1.09 -2.05 -14.42
C GLY A 106 0.99 -2.06 -15.95
N GLN A 107 0.22 -3.00 -16.50
CA GLN A 107 -0.05 -3.07 -17.93
C GLN A 107 -0.90 -1.89 -18.43
N GLY A 108 -1.94 -1.49 -17.69
CA GLY A 108 -2.76 -0.33 -18.05
C GLY A 108 -1.95 0.97 -18.17
N LEU A 109 -0.99 1.19 -17.26
CA LEU A 109 -0.05 2.31 -17.38
C LEU A 109 0.89 2.15 -18.58
N ALA A 110 1.44 0.95 -18.79
CA ALA A 110 2.32 0.67 -19.92
C ALA A 110 1.60 0.97 -21.26
N ASP A 111 0.37 0.52 -21.41
CA ASP A 111 -0.46 0.76 -22.59
C ASP A 111 -0.73 2.26 -22.80
N ALA A 112 -1.08 2.98 -21.73
CA ALA A 112 -1.37 4.41 -21.78
C ALA A 112 -0.17 5.27 -22.24
N ILE A 113 1.07 4.84 -21.94
CA ILE A 113 2.29 5.55 -22.33
C ILE A 113 3.01 4.89 -23.52
N GLY A 114 2.39 3.90 -24.16
CA GLY A 114 2.88 3.27 -25.40
C GLY A 114 3.98 2.22 -25.23
N PHE A 115 4.18 1.69 -24.03
CA PHE A 115 5.03 0.51 -23.81
C PHE A 115 4.22 -0.78 -23.96
N LYS A 116 4.83 -1.80 -24.56
CA LYS A 116 4.20 -3.13 -24.73
C LYS A 116 3.98 -3.87 -23.42
N GLN A 117 4.81 -3.58 -22.42
CA GLN A 117 4.80 -4.19 -21.11
C GLN A 117 5.58 -3.26 -20.15
N PRO A 118 5.35 -3.35 -18.84
CA PRO A 118 6.16 -2.66 -17.86
C PRO A 118 7.66 -2.95 -18.06
N PRO A 119 8.54 -1.94 -17.94
CA PRO A 119 9.99 -2.11 -18.10
C PRO A 119 10.65 -2.87 -16.93
N LEU A 120 9.87 -3.24 -15.91
CA LEU A 120 10.32 -3.87 -14.68
C LEU A 120 9.34 -4.99 -14.31
N THR A 121 9.83 -6.14 -13.85
CA THR A 121 8.94 -7.20 -13.34
C THR A 121 8.40 -6.83 -11.95
N VAL A 122 7.31 -7.48 -11.54
CA VAL A 122 6.75 -7.33 -10.19
C VAL A 122 7.80 -7.67 -9.13
N GLU A 123 8.53 -8.77 -9.29
CA GLU A 123 9.53 -9.22 -8.32
C GLU A 123 10.68 -8.21 -8.17
N GLN A 124 11.14 -7.63 -9.28
CA GLN A 124 12.20 -6.61 -9.24
C GLN A 124 11.71 -5.33 -8.55
N SER A 125 10.47 -4.93 -8.82
CA SER A 125 9.83 -3.78 -8.16
C SER A 125 9.69 -4.00 -6.65
N VAL A 126 9.07 -5.12 -6.26
CA VAL A 126 8.84 -5.48 -4.86
C VAL A 126 10.15 -5.56 -4.09
N LYS A 127 11.17 -6.19 -4.68
CA LYS A 127 12.50 -6.26 -4.07
C LYS A 127 13.10 -4.87 -3.83
N GLY A 128 13.07 -3.98 -4.81
CA GLY A 128 13.61 -2.62 -4.66
C GLY A 128 12.86 -1.81 -3.60
N VAL A 129 11.53 -1.91 -3.58
CA VAL A 129 10.68 -1.26 -2.56
C VAL A 129 10.98 -1.80 -1.17
N ALA A 130 11.11 -3.12 -1.00
CA ALA A 130 11.47 -3.74 0.27
C ALA A 130 12.85 -3.25 0.77
N GLU A 131 13.85 -3.17 -0.11
CA GLU A 131 15.17 -2.61 0.23
C GLU A 131 15.08 -1.15 0.70
N GLN A 132 14.18 -0.34 0.12
CA GLN A 132 13.96 1.03 0.59
C GLN A 132 13.27 1.08 1.95
N ILE A 133 12.28 0.22 2.19
CA ILE A 133 11.56 0.12 3.47
C ILE A 133 12.53 -0.28 4.59
N ASP A 134 13.35 -1.30 4.35
CA ASP A 134 14.36 -1.78 5.31
C ASP A 134 15.41 -0.69 5.64
N GLY A 135 15.69 0.18 4.67
CA GLY A 135 16.63 1.29 4.78
C GLY A 135 16.00 2.62 5.19
N LEU A 136 14.76 2.66 5.67
CA LEU A 136 14.11 3.91 6.10
C LEU A 136 14.78 4.52 7.33
N THR A 137 14.98 5.83 7.30
CA THR A 137 15.49 6.63 8.42
C THR A 137 14.60 7.87 8.59
N PRO A 138 14.64 8.56 9.75
CA PRO A 138 13.88 9.81 9.93
C PRO A 138 14.14 10.86 8.85
N GLU A 139 15.36 10.93 8.31
CA GLU A 139 15.76 11.84 7.24
C GLU A 139 15.08 11.52 5.90
N LYS A 140 14.60 10.28 5.71
CA LYS A 140 13.85 9.85 4.53
C LYS A 140 12.34 10.11 4.65
N SER A 141 11.85 10.53 5.83
CA SER A 141 10.43 10.80 6.04
C SER A 141 9.95 11.97 5.17
N GLY A 142 8.80 11.80 4.49
CA GLY A 142 8.20 12.83 3.64
C GLY A 142 8.86 12.99 2.27
N LYS A 143 9.84 12.16 1.91
CA LYS A 143 10.46 12.14 0.58
C LYS A 143 9.68 11.26 -0.39
N PHE A 144 9.75 11.58 -1.68
CA PHE A 144 9.28 10.72 -2.74
C PHE A 144 10.46 9.96 -3.35
N LEU A 145 10.50 8.64 -3.15
CA LEU A 145 11.64 7.79 -3.55
C LEU A 145 11.21 6.75 -4.59
N THR A 146 12.08 6.47 -5.55
CA THR A 146 11.92 5.33 -6.47
C THR A 146 12.29 4.01 -5.78
N TYR A 147 11.98 2.87 -6.43
CA TYR A 147 12.42 1.54 -5.99
C TYR A 147 13.94 1.36 -5.90
N THR A 148 14.72 2.25 -6.54
CA THR A 148 16.19 2.27 -6.46
C THR A 148 16.73 3.22 -5.39
N GLY A 149 15.85 3.93 -4.68
CA GLY A 149 16.20 4.92 -3.66
C GLY A 149 16.55 6.31 -4.20
N ALA A 150 16.35 6.55 -5.50
CA ALA A 150 16.50 7.88 -6.08
C ALA A 150 15.34 8.78 -5.63
N GLU A 151 15.65 10.01 -5.24
CA GLU A 151 14.64 10.99 -4.84
C GLU A 151 14.02 11.67 -6.07
N LEU A 152 12.70 11.77 -6.09
CA LEU A 152 11.92 12.48 -7.10
C LEU A 152 11.43 13.82 -6.54
N PRO A 153 11.30 14.86 -7.38
CA PRO A 153 10.67 16.12 -6.98
C PRO A 153 9.16 15.93 -6.74
N TRP A 154 8.61 16.79 -5.89
CA TRP A 154 7.16 16.97 -5.68
C TRP A 154 6.56 17.92 -6.73
#